data_AF-A0A356J3Z3-F1
#
_entry.id   AF-A0A356J3Z3-F1
#
_cell.length_a   1.000
_cell.length_b   1.000
_cell.length_c   1.000
_cell.angle_alpha   90.00
_cell.angle_beta   90.00
_cell.angle_gamma   90.00
#
_symmetry.space_group_name_H-M   'P 1'
#
loop_
_entity.id
_entity.type
_entity.pdbx_description
1 polymer ?
#
loop_
_entity_poly.entity_id
_entity_poly.type
_entity_poly.pdbx_seq_one_letter_code
_entity_poly.pdbx_strand_id
1 'polypeptide(L)'
;MLSIGLLLHARFATDPQAIYRPSPTLAAAERFLAERSGASTNSTLGFLVIEGADTPDALIRKEESLHLSDDLPHLSRFLPSFPVRQKIAAQVAALYAEQGAAQAAALGLGALPPPRPPKPWEWSELPSAVTRAFVRGHALVSLAKPLPEGAVMPEGAGFWRPKETLGRILTEWTRLSAHALAFSLVLILAVLGLVYRRQALIMLVPSLFALAFAGGLLVLRGEAINLFHLLAGFLLTGMSVDYTIFLRTGGRAAFRPALCSMLTSLAGFGALVFVSFPVVKAFGFVLGVGLPAAFLCALLVCPGTCAASTGSASILNKEKK
;
A
#
# COMPACT_ATOMS: atom_id res chain seq x y z
N MET A 1 -16.81 18.93 22.32
CA MET A 1 -17.44 17.60 22.46
C MET A 1 -17.83 16.96 21.12
N LEU A 2 -18.21 17.74 20.10
CA LEU A 2 -18.57 17.22 18.77
C LEU A 2 -17.45 16.39 18.08
N SER A 3 -16.20 16.84 18.16
CA SER A 3 -15.07 16.20 17.44
C SER A 3 -14.69 14.82 17.97
N ILE A 4 -14.82 14.57 19.28
CA ILE A 4 -14.49 13.26 19.88
C ILE A 4 -15.55 12.22 19.52
N GLY A 5 -16.83 12.61 19.46
CA GLY A 5 -17.92 11.72 19.05
C GLY A 5 -17.84 11.31 17.57
N LEU A 6 -17.34 12.19 16.70
CA LEU A 6 -17.08 11.85 15.29
C LEU A 6 -15.96 10.80 15.14
N LEU A 7 -14.93 10.86 15.97
CA LEU A 7 -13.81 9.91 15.90
C LEU A 7 -14.22 8.47 16.24
N LEU A 8 -15.28 8.27 17.03
CA LEU A 8 -15.81 6.93 17.31
C LEU A 8 -16.40 6.24 16.06
N HIS A 9 -16.75 7.03 15.04
CA HIS A 9 -17.25 6.53 13.75
C HIS A 9 -16.14 6.48 12.67
N ALA A 10 -14.89 6.78 13.05
CA ALA A 10 -13.78 6.81 12.11
C ALA A 10 -13.46 5.39 11.61
N ARG A 11 -13.39 5.24 10.29
CA ARG A 11 -12.92 4.02 9.65
C ARG A 11 -11.42 4.11 9.45
N PHE A 12 -10.68 3.07 9.85
CA PHE A 12 -9.23 2.99 9.68
C PHE A 12 -8.92 1.98 8.57
N ALA A 13 -8.60 2.50 7.39
CA ALA A 13 -8.28 1.68 6.23
C ALA A 13 -7.44 2.47 5.23
N THR A 14 -6.53 1.78 4.55
CA THR A 14 -5.78 2.36 3.43
C THR A 14 -6.09 1.54 2.19
N ASP A 15 -6.89 2.10 1.29
CA ASP A 15 -7.19 1.50 -0.01
C ASP A 15 -6.08 1.84 -1.02
N PRO A 16 -5.37 0.85 -1.58
CA PRO A 16 -4.36 1.08 -2.61
C PRO A 16 -4.93 1.78 -3.86
N GLN A 17 -6.20 1.56 -4.18
CA GLN A 17 -6.82 2.20 -5.35
C GLN A 17 -7.07 3.70 -5.15
N ALA A 18 -7.13 4.16 -3.90
CA ALA A 18 -7.16 5.58 -3.58
C ALA A 18 -5.79 6.26 -3.76
N ILE A 19 -4.69 5.49 -3.75
CA ILE A 19 -3.32 6.01 -3.87
C ILE A 19 -2.98 6.34 -5.33
N TYR A 20 -3.44 5.52 -6.27
CA TYR A 20 -3.15 5.69 -7.68
C TYR A 20 -4.41 5.48 -8.53
N ARG A 21 -4.79 6.50 -9.28
CA ARG A 21 -5.79 6.40 -10.35
C ARG A 21 -5.09 6.63 -11.69
N PRO A 22 -5.09 5.65 -12.61
CA PRO A 22 -4.50 5.85 -13.93
C PRO A 22 -5.23 6.95 -14.69
N SER A 23 -4.55 7.59 -15.64
CA SER A 23 -5.20 8.57 -16.52
C SER A 23 -6.32 7.91 -17.33
N PRO A 24 -7.33 8.67 -17.79
CA PRO A 24 -8.40 8.11 -18.63
C PRO A 24 -7.88 7.38 -19.87
N THR A 25 -6.79 7.89 -20.46
CA THR A 25 -6.11 7.28 -21.61
C THR A 25 -5.47 5.93 -21.27
N LEU A 26 -4.76 5.84 -20.15
CA LEU A 26 -4.16 4.58 -19.70
C LEU A 26 -5.22 3.57 -19.28
N ALA A 27 -6.27 4.02 -18.59
CA ALA A 27 -7.39 3.16 -18.22
C ALA A 27 -8.11 2.60 -19.46
N ALA A 28 -8.28 3.41 -20.51
CA ALA A 28 -8.86 2.96 -21.78
C ALA A 28 -7.95 1.95 -22.51
N ALA A 29 -6.64 2.21 -22.54
CA ALA A 29 -5.67 1.29 -23.13
C ALA A 29 -5.61 -0.05 -22.38
N GLU A 30 -5.65 -0.03 -21.05
CA GLU A 30 -5.71 -1.23 -20.20
C GLU A 30 -6.99 -2.04 -20.47
N ARG A 31 -8.15 -1.36 -20.58
CA ARG A 31 -9.42 -2.01 -20.95
C ARG A 31 -9.36 -2.67 -22.32
N PHE A 32 -8.83 -1.96 -23.30
CA PHE A 32 -8.68 -2.47 -24.66
C PHE A 32 -7.77 -3.70 -24.73
N LEU A 33 -6.64 -3.69 -24.01
CA LEU A 33 -5.74 -4.84 -23.94
C LEU A 33 -6.40 -6.04 -23.26
N ALA A 34 -7.12 -5.79 -22.17
CA ALA A 34 -7.84 -6.81 -21.42
C ALA A 34 -8.94 -7.48 -22.26
N GLU A 35 -9.75 -6.71 -22.98
CA GLU A 35 -10.78 -7.23 -23.90
C GLU A 35 -10.20 -8.18 -24.96
N ARG A 36 -9.00 -7.87 -25.50
CA ARG A 36 -8.36 -8.69 -26.55
C ARG A 36 -7.55 -9.86 -26.04
N SER A 37 -6.96 -9.73 -24.86
CA SER A 37 -6.20 -10.81 -24.22
C SER A 37 -7.10 -11.82 -23.50
N GLY A 38 -8.39 -11.53 -23.37
CA GLY A 38 -9.30 -12.29 -22.51
C GLY A 38 -8.97 -12.13 -21.02
N ALA A 39 -8.06 -11.22 -20.67
CA ALA A 39 -7.71 -10.87 -19.31
C ALA A 39 -8.81 -9.99 -18.70
N SER A 40 -9.20 -10.22 -17.45
CA SER A 40 -10.14 -9.32 -16.77
C SER A 40 -9.50 -7.97 -16.44
N THR A 41 -10.17 -6.86 -16.75
CA THR A 41 -9.78 -5.50 -16.32
C THR A 41 -9.93 -5.27 -14.82
N ASN A 42 -10.65 -6.16 -14.14
CA ASN A 42 -10.91 -6.04 -12.72
C ASN A 42 -9.68 -6.51 -11.92
N SER A 43 -9.46 -5.87 -10.78
CA SER A 43 -8.36 -6.11 -9.83
C SER A 43 -8.28 -7.53 -9.24
N THR A 44 -9.09 -8.46 -9.75
CA THR A 44 -9.20 -9.86 -9.34
C THR A 44 -8.25 -10.80 -10.08
N LEU A 45 -7.52 -10.32 -11.10
CA LEU A 45 -6.40 -11.08 -11.66
C LEU A 45 -5.27 -11.17 -10.61
N GLY A 46 -4.98 -12.39 -10.21
CA GLY A 46 -3.87 -12.75 -9.35
C GLY A 46 -2.96 -13.77 -10.04
N PHE A 47 -1.84 -14.03 -9.42
CA PHE A 47 -0.89 -15.03 -9.84
C PHE A 47 -1.12 -16.31 -9.05
N LEU A 48 -1.21 -17.44 -9.73
CA LEU A 48 -1.05 -18.73 -9.09
C LEU A 48 0.45 -18.92 -8.82
N VAL A 49 0.79 -19.12 -7.56
CA VAL A 49 2.16 -19.34 -7.08
C VAL A 49 2.33 -20.83 -6.84
N ILE A 50 3.31 -21.45 -7.49
CA ILE A 50 3.62 -22.88 -7.36
C ILE A 50 5.02 -23.03 -6.77
N GLU A 51 5.14 -23.67 -5.61
CA GLU A 51 6.42 -23.87 -4.90
C GLU A 51 7.23 -25.07 -5.44
N GLY A 52 8.56 -25.01 -5.36
CA GLY A 52 9.43 -26.19 -5.47
C GLY A 52 9.67 -26.73 -6.88
N ALA A 53 9.63 -25.88 -7.90
CA ALA A 53 9.92 -26.25 -9.29
C ALA A 53 11.17 -25.52 -9.81
N ASP A 54 12.33 -26.18 -9.76
CA ASP A 54 13.59 -25.58 -10.22
C ASP A 54 13.82 -25.75 -11.74
N THR A 55 13.08 -26.65 -12.37
CA THR A 55 13.11 -26.90 -13.82
C THR A 55 11.74 -26.62 -14.45
N PRO A 56 11.68 -26.23 -15.73
CA PRO A 56 10.40 -25.96 -16.38
C PRO A 56 9.48 -27.19 -16.38
N ASP A 57 10.07 -28.37 -16.57
CA ASP A 57 9.35 -29.63 -16.57
C ASP A 57 8.77 -29.98 -15.19
N ALA A 58 9.50 -29.70 -14.10
CA ALA A 58 8.98 -29.87 -12.75
C ALA A 58 7.80 -28.92 -12.48
N LEU A 59 7.85 -27.69 -13.00
CA LEU A 59 6.73 -26.76 -12.89
C LEU A 59 5.52 -27.28 -13.63
N ILE A 60 5.66 -27.54 -14.93
CA ILE A 60 4.55 -27.93 -15.80
C ILE A 60 3.90 -29.19 -15.23
N ARG A 61 4.70 -30.15 -14.76
CA ARG A 61 4.21 -31.36 -14.10
C ARG A 61 3.43 -31.04 -12.82
N LYS A 62 3.91 -30.09 -12.00
CA LYS A 62 3.21 -29.68 -10.78
C LYS A 62 1.91 -28.95 -11.13
N GLU A 63 1.90 -28.09 -12.15
CA GLU A 63 0.69 -27.44 -12.67
C GLU A 63 -0.33 -28.46 -13.23
N GLU A 64 0.12 -29.46 -13.99
CA GLU A 64 -0.73 -30.57 -14.48
C GLU A 64 -1.38 -31.35 -13.33
N SER A 65 -0.66 -31.54 -12.22
CA SER A 65 -1.21 -32.23 -11.04
C SER A 65 -2.31 -31.42 -10.33
N LEU A 66 -2.43 -30.12 -10.61
CA LEU A 66 -3.47 -29.27 -10.04
C LEU A 66 -4.84 -29.50 -10.70
N HIS A 67 -4.90 -30.23 -11.81
CA HIS A 67 -6.13 -30.50 -12.57
C HIS A 67 -7.02 -29.25 -12.73
N LEU A 68 -6.38 -28.12 -13.08
CA LEU A 68 -7.08 -26.85 -13.28
C LEU A 68 -8.15 -27.03 -14.37
N SER A 69 -9.33 -26.43 -14.16
CA SER A 69 -10.40 -26.44 -15.16
C SER A 69 -9.88 -26.01 -16.54
N ASP A 70 -10.37 -26.66 -17.60
CA ASP A 70 -10.06 -26.33 -19.00
C ASP A 70 -10.39 -24.87 -19.36
N ASP A 71 -11.23 -24.22 -18.56
CA ASP A 71 -11.62 -22.81 -18.69
C ASP A 71 -10.54 -21.82 -18.27
N LEU A 72 -9.51 -22.28 -17.55
CA LEU A 72 -8.36 -21.49 -17.12
C LEU A 72 -7.18 -21.72 -18.07
N PRO A 73 -6.55 -20.67 -18.61
CA PRO A 73 -5.31 -20.84 -19.36
C PRO A 73 -4.21 -21.27 -18.40
N HIS A 74 -3.72 -22.48 -18.58
CA HIS A 74 -2.60 -23.08 -17.84
C HIS A 74 -1.48 -23.45 -18.82
N LEU A 75 -0.23 -23.41 -18.36
CA LEU A 75 0.96 -23.60 -19.18
C LEU A 75 1.00 -24.97 -19.85
N SER A 76 0.57 -26.02 -19.15
CA SER A 76 0.58 -27.40 -19.64
C SER A 76 -0.28 -27.65 -20.87
N ARG A 77 -1.25 -26.78 -21.14
CA ARG A 77 -2.05 -26.82 -22.38
C ARG A 77 -1.23 -26.46 -23.62
N PHE A 78 -0.25 -25.56 -23.46
CA PHE A 78 0.62 -25.12 -24.54
C PHE A 78 1.96 -25.86 -24.54
N LEU A 79 2.42 -26.25 -23.35
CA LEU A 79 3.71 -26.85 -23.08
C LEU A 79 3.50 -28.09 -22.21
N PRO A 80 3.11 -29.24 -22.78
CA PRO A 80 2.90 -30.46 -21.99
C PRO A 80 4.20 -30.94 -21.33
N SER A 81 4.07 -31.56 -20.15
CA SER A 81 5.20 -32.09 -19.40
C SER A 81 5.90 -33.22 -20.15
N PHE A 82 7.15 -33.49 -19.78
CA PHE A 82 7.97 -34.52 -20.40
C PHE A 82 7.34 -35.92 -20.33
N PRO A 83 6.76 -36.38 -19.19
CA PRO A 83 6.01 -37.63 -19.15
C PRO A 83 4.81 -37.67 -20.12
N VAL A 84 4.07 -36.56 -20.25
CA VAL A 84 2.93 -36.46 -21.18
C VAL A 84 3.44 -36.51 -22.62
N ARG A 85 4.51 -35.77 -22.96
CA ARG A 85 5.13 -35.80 -24.28
C ARG A 85 5.70 -37.17 -24.64
N GLN A 86 6.24 -37.93 -23.68
CA GLN A 86 6.67 -39.32 -23.90
C GLN A 86 5.49 -40.21 -24.31
N LYS A 87 4.33 -40.07 -23.65
CA LYS A 87 3.11 -40.80 -24.03
C LYS A 87 2.62 -40.42 -25.43
N ILE A 88 2.56 -39.11 -25.73
CA ILE A 88 2.19 -38.61 -27.05
C ILE A 88 3.16 -39.14 -28.12
N ALA A 89 4.46 -39.08 -27.88
CA ALA A 89 5.48 -39.56 -28.82
C ALA A 89 5.36 -41.08 -29.07
N ALA A 90 5.05 -41.87 -28.04
CA ALA A 90 4.80 -43.30 -28.20
C ALA A 90 3.56 -43.58 -29.06
N GLN A 91 2.47 -42.82 -28.87
CA GLN A 91 1.27 -42.92 -29.70
C GLN A 91 1.52 -42.51 -31.15
N VAL A 92 2.25 -41.40 -31.37
CA VAL A 92 2.64 -40.96 -32.71
C VAL A 92 3.54 -42.00 -33.39
N ALA A 93 4.47 -42.61 -32.66
CA ALA A 93 5.33 -43.66 -33.19
C ALA A 93 4.53 -44.92 -33.60
N ALA A 94 3.55 -45.32 -32.79
CA ALA A 94 2.65 -46.42 -33.15
C ALA A 94 1.83 -46.10 -34.41
N LEU A 95 1.26 -44.89 -34.49
CA LEU A 95 0.48 -44.45 -35.65
C LEU A 95 1.33 -44.35 -36.92
N TYR A 96 2.57 -43.88 -36.79
CA TYR A 96 3.54 -43.82 -37.87
C TYR A 96 3.90 -45.22 -38.39
N ALA A 97 4.10 -46.19 -37.49
CA ALA A 97 4.41 -47.57 -37.88
C ALA A 97 3.22 -48.23 -38.61
N GLU A 98 2.00 -47.92 -38.21
CA GLU A 98 0.78 -48.48 -38.81
C GLU A 98 0.40 -47.82 -40.14
N GLN A 99 0.43 -46.48 -40.20
CA GLN A 99 -0.14 -45.71 -41.31
C GLN A 99 0.86 -44.88 -42.11
N GLY A 100 2.12 -44.78 -41.66
CA GLY A 100 3.09 -43.85 -42.23
C GLY A 100 3.37 -44.09 -43.71
N ALA A 101 3.46 -45.35 -44.14
CA ALA A 101 3.69 -45.69 -45.55
C ALA A 101 2.49 -45.31 -46.45
N ALA A 102 1.27 -45.58 -45.97
CA ALA A 102 0.04 -45.24 -46.70
C ALA A 102 -0.14 -43.72 -46.81
N GLN A 103 0.15 -42.97 -45.74
CA GLN A 103 0.10 -41.52 -45.73
C GLN A 103 1.20 -40.90 -46.61
N ALA A 104 2.42 -41.44 -46.60
CA ALA A 104 3.50 -41.00 -47.48
C ALA A 104 3.10 -41.16 -48.95
N ALA A 105 2.57 -42.33 -49.33
CA ALA A 105 2.10 -42.60 -50.68
C ALA A 105 0.94 -41.67 -51.10
N ALA A 106 -0.03 -41.43 -50.22
CA ALA A 106 -1.14 -40.51 -50.48
C ALA A 106 -0.69 -39.06 -50.69
N LEU A 107 0.38 -38.64 -50.02
CA LEU A 107 0.98 -37.31 -50.16
C LEU A 107 2.03 -37.21 -51.27
N GLY A 108 2.29 -38.29 -52.02
CA GLY A 108 3.32 -38.34 -53.05
C GLY A 108 4.76 -38.25 -52.52
N LEU A 109 4.97 -38.56 -51.24
CA LEU A 109 6.27 -38.54 -50.57
C LEU A 109 6.91 -39.94 -50.60
N GLY A 110 8.24 -39.98 -50.75
CA GLY A 110 8.98 -41.25 -50.70
C GLY A 110 8.95 -41.90 -49.31
N ALA A 111 9.02 -41.09 -48.25
CA ALA A 111 8.81 -41.51 -46.87
C ALA A 111 8.40 -40.28 -46.04
N LEU A 112 7.61 -40.50 -44.99
CA LEU A 112 7.38 -39.47 -43.98
C LEU A 112 8.63 -39.33 -43.08
N PRO A 113 8.89 -38.15 -42.51
CA PRO A 113 9.95 -38.00 -41.51
C PRO A 113 9.59 -38.79 -40.24
N PRO A 114 10.53 -39.57 -39.66
CA PRO A 114 10.25 -40.35 -38.46
C PRO A 114 10.00 -39.43 -37.25
N PRO A 115 9.13 -39.84 -36.32
CA PRO A 115 8.88 -39.08 -35.10
C PRO A 115 10.15 -38.99 -34.25
N ARG A 116 10.43 -37.79 -33.73
CA ARG A 116 11.62 -37.54 -32.89
C ARG A 116 11.29 -37.80 -31.42
N PRO A 117 12.21 -38.39 -30.64
CA PRO A 117 12.00 -38.54 -29.20
C PRO A 117 11.98 -37.16 -28.53
N PRO A 118 11.03 -36.91 -27.61
CA PRO A 118 10.98 -35.65 -26.87
C PRO A 118 12.18 -35.56 -25.91
N LYS A 119 12.58 -34.32 -25.58
CA LYS A 119 13.57 -34.01 -24.53
C LYS A 119 12.94 -33.12 -23.45
N PRO A 120 13.43 -33.14 -22.20
CA PRO A 120 12.98 -32.21 -21.18
C PRO A 120 13.13 -30.75 -21.61
N TRP A 121 12.22 -29.88 -21.16
CA TRP A 121 12.26 -28.46 -21.44
C TRP A 121 13.44 -27.80 -20.74
N GLU A 122 14.17 -26.98 -21.50
CA GLU A 122 15.18 -26.06 -20.97
C GLU A 122 14.65 -24.63 -20.95
N TRP A 123 15.12 -23.81 -20.00
CA TRP A 123 14.70 -22.41 -19.86
C TRP A 123 14.97 -21.57 -21.12
N SER A 124 16.01 -21.92 -21.87
CA SER A 124 16.41 -21.28 -23.14
C SER A 124 15.43 -21.56 -24.28
N GLU A 125 14.69 -22.66 -24.23
CA GLU A 125 13.80 -23.11 -25.30
C GLU A 125 12.37 -22.57 -25.15
N LEU A 126 12.04 -22.02 -23.97
CA LEU A 126 10.70 -21.51 -23.69
C LEU A 126 10.54 -20.09 -24.24
N PRO A 127 9.36 -19.74 -24.81
CA PRO A 127 9.05 -18.38 -25.21
C PRO A 127 9.29 -17.40 -24.07
N SER A 128 9.83 -16.21 -24.36
CA SER A 128 10.09 -15.19 -23.34
C SER A 128 8.81 -14.68 -22.62
N ALA A 129 7.65 -14.95 -23.21
CA ALA A 129 6.33 -14.76 -22.61
C ALA A 129 6.02 -15.77 -21.48
N VAL A 130 6.65 -16.94 -21.49
CA VAL A 130 6.57 -17.99 -20.46
C VAL A 130 7.65 -17.81 -19.39
N THR A 131 8.81 -17.24 -19.73
CA THR A 131 9.93 -17.06 -18.78
C THR A 131 9.76 -15.89 -17.80
N ARG A 132 8.61 -15.21 -17.79
CA ARG A 132 8.28 -14.23 -16.73
C ARG A 132 7.31 -14.83 -15.73
N ALA A 133 7.84 -15.64 -14.82
CA ALA A 133 8.11 -15.19 -13.46
C ALA A 133 8.46 -16.39 -12.57
N PHE A 134 9.70 -16.88 -12.72
CA PHE A 134 10.33 -17.73 -11.70
C PHE A 134 11.16 -16.87 -10.78
N VAL A 135 10.82 -16.87 -9.50
CA VAL A 135 11.57 -16.15 -8.47
C VAL A 135 11.81 -17.10 -7.31
N ARG A 136 13.09 -17.49 -7.10
CA ARG A 136 13.52 -18.25 -5.91
C ARG A 136 12.70 -19.52 -5.64
N GLY A 137 12.62 -20.44 -6.61
CA GLY A 137 11.91 -21.72 -6.46
C GLY A 137 10.38 -21.62 -6.49
N HIS A 138 9.83 -20.45 -6.83
CA HIS A 138 8.39 -20.25 -7.03
C HIS A 138 8.13 -19.88 -8.47
N ALA A 139 7.13 -20.53 -9.08
CA ALA A 139 6.60 -20.14 -10.37
C ALA A 139 5.35 -19.30 -10.20
N LEU A 140 5.22 -18.25 -11.01
CA LEU A 140 4.05 -17.41 -11.06
C LEU A 140 3.34 -17.61 -12.39
N VAL A 141 2.11 -18.11 -12.33
CA VAL A 141 1.23 -18.28 -13.49
C VAL A 141 0.17 -17.20 -13.44
N SER A 142 0.14 -16.34 -14.45
CA SER A 142 -0.92 -15.34 -14.59
C SER A 142 -2.18 -16.01 -15.12
N LEU A 143 -3.26 -15.99 -14.35
CA LEU A 143 -4.55 -16.44 -14.86
C LEU A 143 -5.13 -15.36 -15.78
N ALA A 144 -5.75 -15.73 -16.91
CA ALA A 144 -6.50 -14.76 -17.72
C ALA A 144 -7.89 -14.47 -17.14
N LYS A 145 -8.44 -15.41 -16.36
CA LYS A 145 -9.71 -15.24 -15.67
C LYS A 145 -9.50 -15.25 -14.15
N PRO A 146 -10.29 -14.48 -13.39
CA PRO A 146 -10.24 -14.55 -11.94
C PRO A 146 -10.62 -15.96 -11.47
N LEU A 147 -9.94 -16.40 -10.42
CA LEU A 147 -10.22 -17.68 -9.78
C LEU A 147 -11.65 -17.63 -9.18
N PRO A 148 -12.48 -18.68 -9.37
CA PRO A 148 -13.80 -18.76 -8.74
C PRO A 148 -13.70 -18.59 -7.22
N GLU A 149 -14.67 -17.89 -6.62
CA GLU A 149 -14.76 -17.80 -5.16
C GLU A 149 -14.91 -19.22 -4.56
N GLY A 150 -14.05 -19.57 -3.61
CA GLY A 150 -14.06 -20.90 -2.96
C GLY A 150 -13.29 -21.99 -3.70
N ALA A 151 -12.52 -21.68 -4.75
CA ALA A 151 -11.64 -22.65 -5.38
C ALA A 151 -10.60 -23.18 -4.36
N VAL A 152 -10.58 -24.49 -4.15
CA VAL A 152 -9.64 -25.17 -3.25
C VAL A 152 -8.27 -25.18 -3.92
N MET A 153 -7.26 -24.64 -3.24
CA MET A 153 -5.89 -24.70 -3.70
C MET A 153 -5.25 -26.02 -3.24
N PRO A 154 -4.60 -26.77 -4.14
CA PRO A 154 -3.84 -27.97 -3.77
C PRO A 154 -2.55 -27.62 -3.00
N GLU A 155 -1.95 -28.63 -2.39
CA GLU A 155 -0.80 -28.48 -1.49
C GLU A 155 0.43 -27.89 -2.21
N GLY A 156 1.02 -26.82 -1.66
CA GLY A 156 2.14 -26.11 -2.27
C GLY A 156 1.78 -25.23 -3.48
N ALA A 157 0.49 -24.91 -3.66
CA ALA A 157 0.01 -23.87 -4.56
C ALA A 157 -0.74 -22.79 -3.77
N GLY A 158 -0.51 -21.53 -4.10
CA GLY A 158 -1.17 -20.39 -3.47
C GLY A 158 -1.66 -19.38 -4.49
N PHE A 159 -2.74 -18.65 -4.19
CA PHE A 159 -3.18 -17.56 -5.04
C PHE A 159 -2.73 -16.21 -4.48
N TRP A 160 -1.88 -15.50 -5.22
CA TRP A 160 -1.37 -14.20 -4.82
C TRP A 160 -2.01 -13.09 -5.64
N ARG A 161 -2.79 -12.25 -4.97
CA ARG A 161 -3.40 -11.04 -5.56
C ARG A 161 -2.61 -9.82 -5.11
N PRO A 162 -1.83 -9.16 -5.99
CA PRO A 162 -0.95 -8.06 -5.59
C PRO A 162 -1.71 -6.92 -4.91
N LYS A 163 -2.82 -6.48 -5.52
CA LYS A 163 -3.63 -5.34 -5.06
C LYS A 163 -4.25 -5.61 -3.69
N GLU A 164 -4.86 -6.77 -3.49
CA GLU A 164 -5.46 -7.16 -2.21
C GLU A 164 -4.39 -7.37 -1.13
N THR A 165 -3.27 -8.00 -1.48
CA THR A 165 -2.17 -8.21 -0.53
C THR A 165 -1.61 -6.88 -0.06
N LEU A 166 -1.37 -5.94 -0.98
CA LEU A 166 -0.93 -4.59 -0.63
C LEU A 166 -1.97 -3.86 0.23
N GLY A 167 -3.26 -3.95 -0.11
CA GLY A 167 -4.34 -3.34 0.67
C GLY A 167 -4.43 -3.88 2.10
N ARG A 168 -4.28 -5.19 2.26
CA ARG A 168 -4.21 -5.85 3.57
C ARG A 168 -3.01 -5.36 4.38
N ILE A 169 -1.80 -5.36 3.80
CA ILE A 169 -0.58 -4.89 4.48
C ILE A 169 -0.73 -3.43 4.91
N LEU A 170 -1.16 -2.55 4.00
CA LEU A 170 -1.33 -1.12 4.31
C LEU A 170 -2.41 -0.88 5.36
N THR A 171 -3.49 -1.65 5.35
CA THR A 171 -4.55 -1.57 6.36
C THR A 171 -4.06 -2.07 7.72
N GLU A 172 -3.30 -3.16 7.75
CA GLU A 172 -2.66 -3.65 8.96
C GLU A 172 -1.70 -2.61 9.54
N TRP A 173 -0.83 -2.03 8.70
CA TRP A 173 0.07 -0.94 9.11
C TRP A 173 -0.71 0.28 9.60
N THR A 174 -1.82 0.64 8.96
CA THR A 174 -2.69 1.72 9.44
C THR A 174 -3.18 1.43 10.86
N ARG A 175 -3.65 0.21 11.11
CA ARG A 175 -4.11 -0.21 12.44
C ARG A 175 -2.96 -0.19 13.44
N LEU A 176 -1.79 -0.74 13.10
CA LEU A 176 -0.61 -0.74 13.98
C LEU A 176 -0.16 0.69 14.29
N SER A 177 -0.11 1.58 13.30
CA SER A 177 0.22 2.99 13.48
C SER A 177 -0.77 3.71 14.38
N ALA A 178 -2.06 3.38 14.33
CA ALA A 178 -3.06 3.97 15.22
C ALA A 178 -2.80 3.57 16.69
N HIS A 179 -2.50 2.29 16.95
CA HIS A 179 -2.11 1.83 18.28
C HIS A 179 -0.79 2.45 18.74
N ALA A 180 0.20 2.54 17.84
CA ALA A 180 1.48 3.16 18.14
C ALA A 180 1.33 4.66 18.44
N LEU A 181 0.42 5.38 17.77
CA LEU A 181 0.14 6.78 18.06
C LEU A 181 -0.49 6.93 19.44
N ALA A 182 -1.48 6.10 19.77
CA ALA A 182 -2.07 6.06 21.12
C ALA A 182 -1.01 5.76 22.19
N PHE A 183 -0.15 4.77 21.94
CA PHE A 183 0.96 4.43 22.83
C PHE A 183 1.95 5.59 22.99
N SER A 184 2.30 6.30 21.91
CA SER A 184 3.17 7.47 21.98
C SER A 184 2.57 8.60 22.81
N LEU A 185 1.26 8.83 22.74
CA LEU A 185 0.58 9.83 23.56
C LEU A 185 0.67 9.47 25.05
N VAL A 186 0.52 8.19 25.40
CA VAL A 186 0.70 7.70 26.77
C VAL A 186 2.14 7.86 27.24
N LEU A 187 3.12 7.51 26.39
CA LEU A 187 4.53 7.65 26.73
C LEU A 187 4.92 9.12 26.92
N ILE A 188 4.49 10.01 26.03
CA ILE A 188 4.66 11.46 26.14
C ILE A 188 4.02 11.94 27.45
N LEU A 189 2.79 11.51 27.75
CA LEU A 189 2.12 11.88 29.00
C LEU A 189 2.91 11.42 30.24
N ALA A 190 3.50 10.23 30.22
CA ALA A 190 4.33 9.72 31.31
C ALA A 190 5.59 10.57 31.51
N VAL A 191 6.29 10.91 30.43
CA VAL A 191 7.47 11.79 30.47
C VAL A 191 7.09 13.19 30.96
N LEU A 192 6.02 13.78 30.44
CA LEU A 192 5.49 15.06 30.91
C LEU A 192 5.04 14.97 32.37
N GLY A 193 4.52 13.82 32.82
CA GLY A 193 4.16 13.54 34.20
C GLY A 193 5.37 13.56 35.14
N LEU A 194 6.51 13.07 34.68
CA LEU A 194 7.75 13.11 35.43
C LEU A 194 8.29 14.55 35.58
N VAL A 195 8.21 15.36 34.51
CA VAL A 195 8.78 16.72 34.49
C VAL A 195 7.83 17.77 35.08
N TYR A 196 6.56 17.75 34.67
CA TYR A 196 5.55 18.78 34.99
C TYR A 196 4.48 18.31 35.98
N ARG A 197 4.52 17.05 36.44
CA ARG A 197 3.64 16.47 37.47
C ARG A 197 2.16 16.66 37.12
N ARG A 198 1.40 17.38 37.96
CA ARG A 198 -0.05 17.60 37.78
C ARG A 198 -0.40 18.38 36.51
N GLN A 199 0.55 19.10 35.92
CA GLN A 199 0.31 19.92 34.73
C GLN A 199 0.53 19.15 33.42
N ALA A 200 0.98 17.89 33.48
CA ALA A 200 1.25 17.06 32.31
C ALA A 200 0.04 16.91 31.38
N LEU A 201 -1.15 16.71 31.96
CA LEU A 201 -2.39 16.60 31.18
C LEU A 201 -2.69 17.88 30.41
N ILE A 202 -2.49 19.04 31.04
CA ILE A 202 -2.73 20.35 30.42
C ILE A 202 -1.79 20.56 29.22
N MET A 203 -0.53 20.11 29.32
CA MET A 203 0.43 20.19 28.20
C MET A 203 0.04 19.35 26.99
N LEU A 204 -0.71 18.27 27.21
CA LEU A 204 -1.11 17.36 26.14
C LEU A 204 -2.42 17.79 25.46
N VAL A 205 -3.19 18.69 26.09
CA VAL A 205 -4.48 19.18 25.56
C VAL A 205 -4.36 19.70 24.13
N PRO A 206 -3.36 20.55 23.76
CA PRO A 206 -3.23 21.04 22.40
C PRO A 206 -3.05 19.94 21.36
N SER A 207 -2.31 18.87 21.71
CA SER A 207 -2.07 17.74 20.81
C SER A 207 -3.33 16.91 20.61
N LEU A 208 -4.04 16.60 21.69
CA LEU A 208 -5.32 15.87 21.62
C LEU A 208 -6.37 16.67 20.85
N PHE A 209 -6.44 17.98 21.07
CA PHE A 209 -7.34 18.87 20.34
C PHE A 209 -7.03 18.89 18.85
N ALA A 210 -5.77 19.06 18.47
CA ALA A 210 -5.37 19.11 17.06
C ALA A 210 -5.63 17.79 16.32
N LEU A 211 -5.33 16.65 16.94
CA LEU A 211 -5.65 15.33 16.40
C LEU A 211 -7.17 15.13 16.24
N ALA A 212 -7.96 15.52 17.25
CA ALA A 212 -9.41 15.42 17.19
C ALA A 212 -10.03 16.38 16.16
N PHE A 213 -9.44 17.57 15.99
CA PHE A 213 -9.88 18.55 15.00
C PHE A 213 -9.61 18.08 13.58
N ALA A 214 -8.37 17.68 13.28
CA ALA A 214 -7.99 17.17 11.97
C ALA A 214 -8.73 15.87 11.62
N GLY A 215 -8.78 14.92 12.56
CA GLY A 215 -9.52 13.67 12.39
C GLY A 215 -11.03 13.88 12.24
N GLY A 216 -11.62 14.81 13.00
CA GLY A 216 -13.03 15.18 12.84
C GLY A 216 -13.34 15.75 11.46
N LEU A 217 -12.47 16.60 10.92
CA LEU A 217 -12.59 17.12 9.54
C LEU A 217 -12.52 16.00 8.49
N LEU A 218 -11.65 15.00 8.68
CA LEU A 218 -11.59 13.84 7.78
C LEU A 218 -12.88 13.02 7.80
N VAL A 219 -13.42 12.75 8.99
CA VAL A 219 -14.70 12.04 9.14
C VAL A 219 -15.85 12.83 8.51
N LEU A 220 -15.89 14.16 8.65
CA LEU A 220 -16.88 15.02 8.00
C LEU A 220 -16.79 14.97 6.46
N ARG A 221 -15.59 14.77 5.91
CA ARG A 221 -15.39 14.57 4.46
C ARG A 221 -15.75 13.16 3.99
N GLY A 222 -16.14 12.27 4.89
CA GLY A 222 -16.40 10.86 4.60
C GLY A 222 -15.14 10.07 4.27
N GLU A 223 -13.96 10.59 4.60
CA GLU A 223 -12.67 9.97 4.30
C GLU A 223 -12.29 8.98 5.43
N ALA A 224 -11.80 7.79 5.05
CA ALA A 224 -11.20 6.88 6.00
C ALA A 224 -9.85 7.43 6.49
N ILE A 225 -9.55 7.26 7.77
CA ILE A 225 -8.23 7.55 8.32
C ILE A 225 -7.27 6.50 7.76
N ASN A 226 -6.35 6.95 6.91
CA ASN A 226 -5.34 6.11 6.28
C ASN A 226 -3.99 6.22 7.02
N LEU A 227 -3.02 5.41 6.58
CA LEU A 227 -1.68 5.36 7.16
C LEU A 227 -0.99 6.74 7.18
N PHE A 228 -1.18 7.54 6.14
CA PHE A 228 -0.50 8.82 5.97
C PHE A 228 -1.11 9.92 6.84
N HIS A 229 -2.42 9.88 7.07
CA HIS A 229 -3.09 10.71 8.07
C HIS A 229 -2.50 10.45 9.47
N LEU A 230 -2.25 9.19 9.82
CA LEU A 230 -1.67 8.81 11.10
C LEU A 230 -0.20 9.23 11.21
N LEU A 231 0.59 9.05 10.14
CA LEU A 231 1.97 9.49 10.12
C LEU A 231 2.10 11.01 10.33
N ALA A 232 1.21 11.78 9.70
CA ALA A 232 1.07 13.22 9.96
C ALA A 232 0.65 13.48 11.42
N GLY A 233 -0.22 12.63 11.99
CA GLY A 233 -0.62 12.69 13.40
C GLY A 233 0.54 12.55 14.39
N PHE A 234 1.51 11.66 14.13
CA PHE A 234 2.72 11.56 14.97
C PHE A 234 3.50 12.87 14.98
N LEU A 235 3.74 13.43 13.80
CA LEU A 235 4.49 14.67 13.66
C LEU A 235 3.74 15.86 14.27
N LEU A 236 2.42 15.93 14.05
CA LEU A 236 1.54 16.93 14.65
C LEU A 236 1.59 16.88 16.18
N THR A 237 1.57 15.66 16.74
CA THR A 237 1.64 15.46 18.20
C THR A 237 2.92 16.01 18.78
N GLY A 238 4.08 15.68 18.17
CA GLY A 238 5.39 16.19 18.60
C GLY A 238 5.48 17.70 18.53
N MET A 239 5.18 18.29 17.37
CA MET A 239 5.22 19.74 17.17
C MET A 239 4.28 20.49 18.14
N SER A 240 3.10 19.94 18.39
CA SER A 240 2.14 20.53 19.33
C SER A 240 2.65 20.55 20.77
N VAL A 241 3.30 19.46 21.22
CA VAL A 241 3.95 19.42 22.54
C VAL A 241 5.08 20.44 22.60
N ASP A 242 5.90 20.55 21.56
CA ASP A 242 7.01 21.51 21.49
C ASP A 242 6.51 22.96 21.59
N TYR A 243 5.47 23.33 20.85
CA TYR A 243 4.86 24.65 20.94
C TYR A 243 4.35 24.94 22.36
N THR A 244 3.71 23.95 22.98
CA THR A 244 3.14 24.10 24.32
C THR A 244 4.23 24.29 25.36
N ILE A 245 5.29 23.49 25.32
CA ILE A 245 6.45 23.60 26.21
C ILE A 245 7.14 24.95 26.01
N PHE A 246 7.42 25.32 24.76
CA PHE A 246 8.17 26.53 24.44
C PHE A 246 7.42 27.82 24.83
N LEU A 247 6.12 27.89 24.53
CA LEU A 247 5.27 29.01 24.94
C LEU A 247 5.18 29.10 26.47
N ARG A 248 5.15 27.96 27.16
CA ARG A 248 5.05 27.94 28.61
C ARG A 248 6.34 28.36 29.31
N THR A 249 7.49 27.89 28.85
CA THR A 249 8.79 28.19 29.48
C THR A 249 9.30 29.56 29.10
N GLY A 250 9.14 29.99 27.84
CA GLY A 250 9.64 31.28 27.35
C GLY A 250 8.68 32.45 27.49
N GLY A 251 7.45 32.22 27.98
CA GLY A 251 6.47 33.28 28.23
C GLY A 251 6.19 34.15 27.00
N ARG A 252 6.09 35.47 27.19
CA ARG A 252 5.82 36.43 26.09
C ARG A 252 6.90 36.44 25.00
N ALA A 253 8.17 36.23 25.36
CA ALA A 253 9.27 36.27 24.41
C ALA A 253 9.23 35.09 23.42
N ALA A 254 8.63 33.96 23.82
CA ALA A 254 8.49 32.77 22.99
C ALA A 254 7.43 32.91 21.88
N PHE A 255 6.49 33.85 21.97
CA PHE A 255 5.39 33.95 21.01
C PHE A 255 5.87 34.15 19.58
N ARG A 256 6.74 35.15 19.34
CA ARG A 256 7.21 35.50 17.99
C ARG A 256 8.03 34.38 17.33
N PRO A 257 9.02 33.76 17.99
CA PRO A 257 9.74 32.63 17.42
C PRO A 257 8.84 31.41 17.18
N ALA A 258 7.94 31.09 18.11
CA ALA A 258 7.03 29.97 17.97
C ALA A 258 6.04 30.16 16.81
N LEU A 259 5.49 31.37 16.68
CA LEU A 259 4.63 31.73 15.56
C LEU A 259 5.39 31.62 14.24
N CYS A 260 6.62 32.12 14.16
CA CYS A 260 7.44 32.01 12.95
C CYS A 260 7.71 30.55 12.59
N SER A 261 8.09 29.71 13.56
CA SER A 261 8.30 28.27 13.38
C SER A 261 7.03 27.55 12.92
N MET A 262 5.88 27.89 13.50
CA MET A 262 4.60 27.34 13.09
C MET A 262 4.25 27.75 11.65
N LEU A 263 4.44 29.03 11.30
CA LEU A 263 4.14 29.54 9.95
C LEU A 263 5.07 28.94 8.88
N THR A 264 6.35 28.77 9.14
CA THR A 264 7.26 28.12 8.19
C THR A 264 6.93 26.64 8.01
N SER A 265 6.60 25.94 9.10
CA SER A 265 6.14 24.54 9.06
C SER A 265 4.82 24.42 8.31
N LEU A 266 3.89 25.35 8.53
CA LEU A 266 2.60 25.41 7.83
C LEU A 266 2.80 25.71 6.34
N ALA A 267 3.72 26.60 5.97
CA ALA A 267 4.03 26.86 4.58
C ALA A 267 4.62 25.61 3.90
N GLY A 268 5.54 24.90 4.56
CA GLY A 268 6.14 23.67 4.04
C GLY A 268 5.15 22.52 3.92
N PHE A 269 4.50 22.13 5.02
CA PHE A 269 3.58 20.99 5.04
C PHE A 269 2.23 21.30 4.39
N GLY A 270 1.73 22.53 4.53
CA GLY A 270 0.48 22.96 3.91
C GLY A 270 0.56 23.00 2.39
N ALA A 271 1.73 23.31 1.82
CA ALA A 271 1.93 23.26 0.36
C ALA A 271 1.69 21.87 -0.24
N LEU A 272 1.87 20.80 0.56
CA LEU A 272 1.65 19.42 0.12
C LEU A 272 0.18 19.15 -0.27
N VAL A 273 -0.76 19.95 0.21
CA VAL A 273 -2.19 19.84 -0.17
C VAL A 273 -2.40 20.11 -1.67
N PHE A 274 -1.54 20.90 -2.31
CA PHE A 274 -1.65 21.24 -3.73
C PHE A 274 -1.03 20.19 -4.66
N VAL A 275 -0.36 19.17 -4.11
CA VAL A 275 0.27 18.11 -4.90
C VAL A 275 -0.79 17.18 -5.48
N SER A 276 -0.58 16.71 -6.71
CA SER A 276 -1.51 15.80 -7.40
C SER A 276 -1.56 14.39 -6.79
N PHE A 277 -0.54 14.01 -6.02
CA PHE A 277 -0.41 12.69 -5.42
C PHE A 277 -1.23 12.57 -4.11
N PRO A 278 -2.27 11.70 -4.07
CA PRO A 278 -3.24 11.65 -2.96
C PRO A 278 -2.62 11.40 -1.58
N VAL A 279 -1.59 10.55 -1.52
CA VAL A 279 -0.86 10.20 -0.30
C VAL A 279 -0.21 11.42 0.35
N VAL A 280 0.44 12.26 -0.45
CA VAL A 280 1.12 13.47 0.03
C VAL A 280 0.10 14.53 0.41
N LYS A 281 -1.00 14.63 -0.34
CA LYS A 281 -2.12 15.52 -0.04
C LYS A 281 -2.78 15.21 1.31
N ALA A 282 -3.01 13.92 1.60
CA ALA A 282 -3.54 13.43 2.88
C ALA A 282 -2.64 13.87 4.07
N PHE A 283 -1.34 13.63 3.95
CA PHE A 283 -0.36 14.04 4.97
C PHE A 283 -0.35 15.57 5.17
N GLY A 284 -0.31 16.32 4.07
CA GLY A 284 -0.35 17.78 4.06
C GLY A 284 -1.62 18.36 4.66
N PHE A 285 -2.79 17.73 4.41
CA PHE A 285 -4.06 18.20 4.93
C PHE A 285 -4.09 18.15 6.45
N VAL A 286 -3.70 17.01 7.06
CA VAL A 286 -3.69 16.83 8.52
C VAL A 286 -2.78 17.86 9.19
N LEU A 287 -1.58 18.09 8.66
CA LEU A 287 -0.66 19.11 9.21
C LEU A 287 -1.15 20.53 8.93
N GLY A 288 -1.69 20.78 7.75
CA GLY A 288 -2.16 22.09 7.33
C GLY A 288 -3.29 22.62 8.21
N VAL A 289 -4.27 21.79 8.58
CA VAL A 289 -5.34 22.18 9.50
C VAL A 289 -4.96 21.96 10.97
N GLY A 290 -4.13 20.97 11.25
CA GLY A 290 -3.75 20.56 12.59
C GLY A 290 -2.78 21.52 13.27
N LEU A 291 -1.75 22.02 12.57
CA LEU A 291 -0.74 22.89 13.18
C LEU A 291 -1.32 24.23 13.69
N PRO A 292 -2.15 24.96 12.91
CA PRO A 292 -2.80 26.15 13.43
C PRO A 292 -3.71 25.84 14.63
N ALA A 293 -4.47 24.74 14.55
CA ALA A 293 -5.36 24.32 15.64
C ALA A 293 -4.58 23.98 16.93
N ALA A 294 -3.46 23.26 16.81
CA ALA A 294 -2.55 22.96 17.92
C ALA A 294 -1.99 24.25 18.54
N PHE A 295 -1.45 25.14 17.70
CA PHE A 295 -0.83 26.38 18.17
C PHE A 295 -1.84 27.30 18.87
N LEU A 296 -3.04 27.48 18.29
CA LEU A 296 -4.10 28.25 18.92
C LEU A 296 -4.54 27.64 20.26
N CYS A 297 -4.67 26.32 20.33
CA CYS A 297 -4.99 25.64 21.59
C CYS A 297 -3.89 25.81 22.64
N ALA A 298 -2.62 25.75 22.23
CA ALA A 298 -1.48 25.99 23.11
C ALA A 298 -1.48 27.41 23.69
N LEU A 299 -1.85 28.43 22.91
CA LEU A 299 -2.01 29.80 23.41
C LEU A 299 -3.13 29.92 24.44
N LEU A 300 -4.26 29.25 24.23
CA LEU A 300 -5.38 29.25 25.17
C LEU A 300 -5.01 28.56 26.49
N VAL A 301 -4.21 27.50 26.41
CA VAL A 301 -3.70 26.77 27.58
C VAL A 301 -2.62 27.56 28.32
N CYS A 302 -1.86 28.41 27.62
CA CYS A 302 -0.79 29.26 28.16
C CYS A 302 -1.12 30.77 28.04
N PRO A 303 -2.16 31.29 28.72
CA PRO A 303 -2.74 32.63 28.48
C PRO A 303 -1.82 33.82 28.82
N GLY A 304 -0.69 33.60 29.53
CA GLY A 304 0.27 34.65 29.87
C GLY A 304 1.19 35.11 28.71
N THR A 305 1.06 34.52 27.53
CA THR A 305 1.99 34.69 26.41
C THR A 305 1.60 35.79 25.42
N CYS A 306 0.32 36.18 25.38
CA CYS A 306 -0.23 37.07 24.32
C CYS A 306 -0.62 38.48 24.81
N ALA A 307 -0.66 38.76 26.11
CA ALA A 307 -0.99 40.11 26.58
C ALA A 307 0.01 41.12 26.00
N ALA A 308 -0.42 42.29 25.56
CA ALA A 308 0.45 43.36 25.08
C ALA A 308 1.25 44.01 26.21
N SER A 309 2.50 44.40 25.95
CA SER A 309 3.28 45.25 26.84
C SER A 309 2.68 46.66 26.92
N THR A 310 1.65 46.85 27.74
CA THR A 310 1.35 48.19 28.27
C THR A 310 2.22 48.39 29.51
N GLY A 311 3.35 49.06 29.36
CA GLY A 311 4.19 49.44 30.49
C GLY A 311 5.70 49.36 30.24
N SER A 312 6.20 50.05 29.22
CA SER A 312 7.60 50.49 29.19
C SER A 312 7.60 52.02 29.27
N ALA A 313 7.38 52.55 30.47
CA ALA A 313 7.45 53.99 30.75
C ALA A 313 7.89 54.30 32.20
N SER A 314 8.66 53.42 32.86
CA SER A 314 9.11 53.67 34.24
C SER A 314 10.59 53.42 34.54
N ILE A 315 11.42 53.05 33.55
CA ILE A 315 12.87 52.82 33.77
C ILE A 315 13.76 54.02 33.37
N LEU A 316 13.17 55.15 32.93
CA LEU A 316 13.94 56.33 32.49
C LEU A 316 13.97 57.52 33.47
N ASN A 317 13.47 57.39 34.70
CA ASN A 317 13.42 58.52 35.64
C ASN A 317 14.11 58.28 37.00
N LYS A 318 15.20 57.50 37.04
CA LYS A 318 15.96 57.26 38.28
C LYS A 318 17.43 57.69 38.26
N GLU A 319 17.86 58.48 37.27
CA GLU A 319 19.23 59.03 37.20
C GLU A 319 19.30 60.57 37.20
N LYS A 320 18.36 61.25 37.88
CA LYS A 320 18.57 62.67 38.24
C LYS A 320 17.98 62.98 39.62
N LYS A 321 18.74 62.64 40.66
CA LYS A 321 18.88 63.45 41.88
C LYS A 321 20.03 62.93 42.73
#